data_AF-A0AAV0FIL3-F1
#
_entry.id   AF-A0AAV0FIL3-F1
#
_cell.length_a   1.000
_cell.length_b   1.000
_cell.length_c   1.000
_cell.angle_alpha   90.00
_cell.angle_beta   90.00
_cell.angle_gamma   90.00
#
_symmetry.space_group_name_H-M   'P 1'
#
loop_
_entity.id
_entity.type
_entity.pdbx_description
1 polymer ?
#
loop_
_entity_poly.entity_id
_entity_poly.type
_entity_poly.pdbx_seq_one_letter_code
_entity_poly.pdbx_strand_id
1 'polypeptide(L)'
;MLSSISDQDSNDSYDVHLIGGYKDIPYEHKKWREGVSLTLCSKIIEVLFNNPAKFNIRTLHVLDHNTQYDEEGNAYRIFQGFIVATDSGSILPAHFHETTRGPDVMVREVRRNLCAGDSTWKHRLLDTYDTESDRYSIAPCYWDESVLGRVKHLLELSDEEFAKVYYYAPPVQIDHNYIRYLKSIVGYIVEHPNWKNVFPNGKPREFKRIPNGDWMAISMVATEDRVSRFRSQLKRFFNCIVRLKFKMLSMYHR
;
A
#
# COMPACT_ATOMS: atom_id res chain seq x y z
N MET A 1 4.34 -13.29 -10.13
CA MET A 1 4.77 -13.51 -8.74
C MET A 1 4.88 -15.00 -8.39
N LEU A 2 3.85 -15.84 -8.53
CA LEU A 2 4.01 -17.28 -8.27
C LEU A 2 4.73 -18.04 -9.40
N SER A 3 4.49 -17.66 -10.65
CA SER A 3 5.14 -18.24 -11.83
C SER A 3 6.65 -17.98 -11.93
N SER A 4 7.19 -17.06 -11.11
CA SER A 4 8.65 -16.82 -11.02
C SER A 4 9.33 -17.73 -9.98
N ILE A 5 8.54 -18.50 -9.22
CA ILE A 5 9.02 -19.39 -8.14
C ILE A 5 8.70 -20.86 -8.48
N SER A 6 7.72 -21.13 -9.35
CA SER A 6 7.38 -22.47 -9.81
C SER A 6 8.16 -22.88 -11.07
N ASP A 7 8.72 -24.10 -11.07
CA ASP A 7 9.24 -24.71 -12.29
C ASP A 7 8.09 -25.02 -13.26
N GLN A 8 8.21 -24.61 -14.53
CA GLN A 8 7.14 -24.76 -15.54
C GLN A 8 6.78 -26.22 -15.86
N ASP A 9 7.66 -27.17 -15.52
CA ASP A 9 7.45 -28.62 -15.72
C ASP A 9 6.91 -29.33 -14.47
N SER A 10 6.68 -28.60 -13.38
CA SER A 10 6.15 -29.16 -12.15
C SER A 10 4.63 -29.38 -12.25
N ASN A 11 4.14 -30.52 -11.74
CA ASN A 11 2.71 -30.80 -11.58
C ASN A 11 2.15 -30.07 -10.33
N ASP A 12 2.68 -28.90 -10.02
CA ASP A 12 2.46 -28.20 -8.76
C ASP A 12 1.01 -27.74 -8.65
N SER A 13 0.47 -27.93 -7.45
CA SER A 13 -0.87 -27.45 -7.09
C SER A 13 -0.74 -26.31 -6.09
N TYR A 14 -1.46 -25.22 -6.34
CA TYR A 14 -1.45 -24.03 -5.50
C TYR A 14 -2.62 -24.06 -4.53
N ASP A 15 -2.31 -23.97 -3.24
CA ASP A 15 -3.33 -23.82 -2.22
C ASP A 15 -3.88 -22.37 -2.24
N VAL A 16 -5.21 -22.24 -2.30
CA VAL A 16 -5.92 -20.96 -2.40
C VAL A 16 -6.80 -20.76 -1.18
N HIS A 17 -6.68 -19.58 -0.58
CA HIS A 17 -7.53 -19.11 0.50
C HIS A 17 -8.23 -17.82 0.05
N LEU A 18 -9.55 -17.89 -0.11
CA LEU A 18 -10.37 -16.76 -0.50
C LEU A 18 -11.25 -16.36 0.70
N ILE A 19 -10.99 -15.17 1.24
CA ILE A 19 -11.61 -14.65 2.45
C ILE A 19 -12.02 -13.20 2.22
N GLY A 20 -13.24 -12.84 2.61
CA GLY A 20 -13.75 -11.47 2.56
C GLY A 20 -15.01 -11.32 1.73
N GLY A 21 -15.38 -10.07 1.45
CA GLY A 21 -16.71 -9.76 0.92
C GLY A 21 -17.82 -10.10 1.92
N TYR A 22 -19.03 -9.68 1.62
CA TYR A 22 -20.25 -10.00 2.37
C TYR A 22 -21.44 -9.86 1.43
N LYS A 23 -22.67 -10.11 1.87
CA LYS A 23 -23.87 -9.84 1.05
C LYS A 23 -24.15 -8.34 0.96
N ASP A 24 -23.30 -7.63 0.23
CA ASP A 24 -23.44 -6.20 0.03
C ASP A 24 -24.55 -5.86 -0.97
N ILE A 25 -25.36 -4.86 -0.62
CA ILE A 25 -26.37 -4.31 -1.50
C ILE A 25 -25.77 -3.05 -2.15
N PRO A 26 -25.72 -2.97 -3.48
CA PRO A 26 -25.13 -1.84 -4.19
C PRO A 26 -26.00 -0.58 -4.02
N TYR A 27 -25.38 0.61 -4.04
CA TYR A 27 -26.16 1.84 -4.22
C TYR A 27 -26.90 1.82 -5.58
N GLU A 28 -28.12 2.36 -5.64
CA GLU A 28 -28.98 2.36 -6.84
C GLU A 28 -28.29 2.87 -8.12
N HIS A 29 -27.34 3.80 -7.98
CA HIS A 29 -26.61 4.41 -9.10
C HIS A 29 -25.37 3.61 -9.53
N LYS A 30 -25.02 2.51 -8.87
CA LYS A 30 -23.88 1.65 -9.21
C LYS A 30 -24.35 0.54 -10.16
N LYS A 31 -23.48 0.15 -11.10
CA LYS A 31 -23.82 -0.81 -12.18
C LYS A 31 -24.00 -2.25 -11.72
N TRP A 32 -23.48 -2.60 -10.55
CA TRP A 32 -23.50 -3.96 -10.02
C TRP A 32 -24.88 -4.22 -9.45
N ARG A 33 -25.68 -5.13 -10.03
CA ARG A 33 -27.03 -5.43 -9.52
C ARG A 33 -27.03 -6.41 -8.36
N GLU A 34 -26.03 -7.28 -8.31
CA GLU A 34 -25.92 -8.39 -7.35
C GLU A 34 -24.94 -8.09 -6.20
N GLY A 35 -24.48 -6.84 -6.08
CA GLY A 35 -23.42 -6.46 -5.16
C GLY A 35 -22.01 -6.66 -5.74
N VAL A 36 -21.04 -5.94 -5.17
CA VAL A 36 -19.64 -5.98 -5.61
C VAL A 36 -18.94 -7.24 -5.12
N SER A 37 -19.25 -7.72 -3.91
CA SER A 37 -18.59 -8.92 -3.35
C SER A 37 -18.92 -10.17 -4.15
N LEU A 38 -20.19 -10.39 -4.51
CA LEU A 38 -20.58 -11.55 -5.31
C LEU A 38 -19.95 -11.48 -6.69
N THR A 39 -20.02 -10.31 -7.35
CA THR A 39 -19.43 -10.12 -8.67
C THR A 39 -17.92 -10.40 -8.67
N LEU A 40 -17.19 -9.87 -7.69
CA LEU A 40 -15.75 -10.07 -7.57
C LEU A 40 -15.40 -11.52 -7.23
N CYS A 41 -16.11 -12.12 -6.28
CA CYS A 41 -15.90 -13.51 -5.88
C CYS A 41 -16.10 -14.45 -7.09
N SER A 42 -17.20 -14.31 -7.81
CA SER A 42 -17.47 -15.09 -9.02
C SER A 42 -16.38 -14.93 -10.06
N LYS A 43 -15.87 -13.70 -10.25
CA LYS A 43 -14.79 -13.46 -11.21
C LYS A 43 -13.47 -14.10 -10.80
N ILE A 44 -13.13 -14.09 -9.51
CA ILE A 44 -11.93 -14.77 -9.00
C ILE A 44 -12.05 -16.28 -9.23
N ILE A 45 -13.19 -16.89 -8.88
CA ILE A 45 -13.42 -18.33 -9.09
C ILE A 45 -13.35 -18.69 -10.57
N GLU A 46 -13.98 -17.89 -11.45
CA GLU A 46 -13.91 -18.09 -12.91
C GLU A 46 -12.46 -18.05 -13.42
N VAL A 47 -11.65 -17.10 -12.94
CA VAL A 47 -10.24 -16.99 -13.34
C VAL A 47 -9.43 -18.19 -12.84
N LEU A 48 -9.64 -18.65 -11.61
CA LEU A 48 -8.97 -19.83 -11.08
C LEU A 48 -9.36 -21.10 -11.85
N PHE A 49 -10.64 -21.25 -12.16
CA PHE A 49 -11.17 -22.42 -12.87
C PHE A 49 -10.66 -22.51 -14.32
N ASN A 50 -10.57 -21.37 -15.02
CA ASN A 50 -10.13 -21.32 -16.41
C ASN A 50 -8.60 -21.31 -16.59
N ASN A 51 -7.85 -21.28 -15.50
CA ASN A 51 -6.40 -21.27 -15.54
C ASN A 51 -5.87 -22.71 -15.63
N PRO A 52 -4.88 -23.01 -16.50
CA PRO A 52 -4.34 -24.36 -16.66
C PRO A 52 -3.61 -24.90 -15.42
N ALA A 53 -3.19 -24.03 -14.49
CA ALA A 53 -2.59 -24.45 -13.23
C ALA A 53 -3.63 -25.10 -12.29
N LYS A 54 -3.16 -25.99 -11.41
CA LYS A 54 -4.02 -26.66 -10.43
C LYS A 54 -4.17 -25.81 -9.18
N PHE A 55 -5.40 -25.52 -8.79
CA PHE A 55 -5.71 -24.76 -7.57
C PHE A 55 -6.53 -25.60 -6.60
N ASN A 56 -6.05 -25.74 -5.36
CA ASN A 56 -6.78 -26.39 -4.28
C ASN A 56 -7.38 -25.31 -3.38
N ILE A 57 -8.70 -25.16 -3.38
CA ILE A 57 -9.36 -24.22 -2.47
C ILE A 57 -9.33 -24.81 -1.06
N ARG A 58 -8.46 -24.25 -0.20
CA ARG A 58 -8.30 -24.65 1.21
C ARG A 58 -9.25 -23.89 2.13
N THR A 59 -9.52 -22.63 1.82
CA THR A 59 -10.46 -21.80 2.58
C THR A 59 -11.31 -20.99 1.63
N LEU A 60 -12.63 -21.08 1.81
CA LEU A 60 -13.61 -20.28 1.10
C LEU A 60 -14.53 -19.63 2.13
N HIS A 61 -14.12 -18.48 2.66
CA HIS A 61 -14.84 -17.73 3.69
C HIS A 61 -15.28 -16.38 3.15
N VAL A 62 -16.26 -16.44 2.25
CA VAL A 62 -16.78 -15.30 1.50
C VAL A 62 -18.29 -15.21 1.60
N LEU A 63 -18.83 -14.03 1.25
CA LEU A 63 -20.27 -13.80 1.13
C LEU A 63 -21.00 -14.22 2.42
N ASP A 64 -21.92 -15.19 2.34
CA ASP A 64 -22.68 -15.71 3.48
C ASP A 64 -21.81 -16.09 4.66
N HIS A 65 -20.66 -16.71 4.41
CA HIS A 65 -19.77 -17.14 5.48
C HIS A 65 -19.15 -15.96 6.24
N ASN A 66 -19.05 -14.79 5.61
CA ASN A 66 -18.53 -13.56 6.21
C ASN A 66 -19.61 -12.49 6.42
N THR A 67 -20.91 -12.86 6.37
CA THR A 67 -22.02 -11.92 6.53
C THR A 67 -22.68 -12.11 7.90
N GLN A 68 -22.95 -10.99 8.55
CA GLN A 68 -23.82 -10.88 9.72
C GLN A 68 -24.89 -9.81 9.46
N TYR A 69 -25.97 -9.84 10.23
CA TYR A 69 -27.08 -8.90 10.14
C TYR A 69 -27.27 -8.17 11.48
N ASP A 70 -27.62 -6.89 11.42
CA ASP A 70 -28.07 -6.13 12.59
C ASP A 70 -29.56 -6.40 12.86
N GLU A 71 -30.13 -5.72 13.87
CA GLU A 71 -31.53 -5.89 14.26
C GLU A 71 -32.49 -5.41 13.16
N GLU A 72 -32.04 -4.46 12.34
CA GLU A 72 -32.75 -3.89 11.20
C GLU A 72 -32.62 -4.73 9.92
N GLY A 73 -31.82 -5.79 9.93
CA GLY A 73 -31.59 -6.69 8.80
C GLY A 73 -30.59 -6.17 7.77
N ASN A 74 -29.78 -5.16 8.10
CA ASN A 74 -28.68 -4.69 7.26
C ASN A 74 -27.49 -5.65 7.35
N ALA A 75 -26.95 -6.03 6.20
CA ALA A 75 -25.78 -6.89 6.12
C ALA A 75 -24.48 -6.13 6.46
N TYR A 76 -23.62 -6.75 7.25
CA TYR A 76 -22.24 -6.31 7.47
C TYR A 76 -21.26 -7.48 7.50
N ARG A 77 -19.97 -7.15 7.37
CA ARG A 77 -18.89 -8.15 7.35
C ARG A 77 -18.46 -8.56 8.76
N ILE A 78 -18.24 -9.85 8.98
CA ILE A 78 -17.72 -10.39 10.25
C ILE A 78 -16.24 -10.02 10.40
N PHE A 79 -15.42 -10.35 9.41
CA PHE A 79 -13.98 -10.05 9.41
C PHE A 79 -13.62 -9.00 8.34
N GLN A 80 -12.66 -8.14 8.68
CA GLN A 80 -12.19 -7.06 7.80
C GLN A 80 -10.78 -7.31 7.25
N GLY A 81 -10.04 -8.23 7.86
CA GLY A 81 -8.66 -8.54 7.49
C GLY A 81 -8.18 -9.84 8.13
N PHE A 82 -7.07 -10.34 7.62
CA PHE A 82 -6.38 -11.52 8.11
C PHE A 82 -4.87 -11.35 7.91
N ILE A 83 -4.09 -12.09 8.69
CA ILE A 83 -2.65 -12.27 8.48
C ILE A 83 -2.38 -13.68 7.99
N VAL A 84 -1.28 -13.83 7.26
CA VAL A 84 -0.74 -15.12 6.86
C VAL A 84 0.65 -15.25 7.48
N ALA A 85 0.85 -16.27 8.30
CA ALA A 85 2.17 -16.62 8.82
C ALA A 85 2.94 -17.32 7.69
N THR A 86 3.97 -16.67 7.15
CA THR A 86 4.66 -17.14 5.94
C THR A 86 5.49 -18.41 6.14
N ASP A 87 5.84 -18.72 7.39
CA ASP A 87 6.60 -19.92 7.77
C ASP A 87 5.73 -21.19 7.80
N SER A 88 4.45 -21.05 8.15
CA SER A 88 3.52 -22.16 8.36
C SER A 88 2.35 -22.18 7.38
N GLY A 89 2.12 -21.08 6.66
CA GLY A 89 0.91 -20.87 5.86
C GLY A 89 -0.36 -20.64 6.68
N SER A 90 -0.25 -20.51 8.00
CA SER A 90 -1.41 -20.35 8.89
C SER A 90 -2.12 -19.02 8.65
N ILE A 91 -3.46 -19.04 8.66
CA ILE A 91 -4.29 -17.85 8.45
C ILE A 91 -5.08 -17.53 9.71
N LEU A 92 -4.99 -16.28 10.15
CA LEU A 92 -5.65 -15.81 11.37
C LEU A 92 -6.39 -14.49 11.09
N PRO A 93 -7.63 -14.31 11.57
CA PRO A 93 -8.29 -13.02 11.55
C PRO A 93 -7.43 -11.94 12.21
N ALA A 94 -7.39 -10.74 11.63
CA ALA A 94 -6.56 -9.66 12.12
C ALA A 94 -7.17 -8.28 11.87
N HIS A 95 -6.82 -7.35 12.76
CA HIS A 95 -7.09 -5.93 12.59
C HIS A 95 -5.76 -5.17 12.59
N PHE A 96 -5.59 -4.25 11.65
CA PHE A 96 -4.34 -3.52 11.47
C PHE A 96 -4.53 -2.07 11.89
N HIS A 97 -3.74 -1.65 12.88
CA HIS A 97 -3.66 -0.27 13.28
C HIS A 97 -3.13 0.60 12.12
N GLU A 98 -3.50 1.87 12.07
CA GLU A 98 -3.09 2.78 11.00
C GLU A 98 -1.56 2.90 10.87
N THR A 99 -0.84 2.79 11.98
CA THR A 99 0.63 2.84 12.04
C THR A 99 1.31 1.60 11.48
N THR A 100 0.59 0.50 11.26
CA THR A 100 1.18 -0.77 10.78
C THR A 100 0.96 -1.01 9.29
N ARG A 101 0.39 -0.04 8.56
CA ARG A 101 0.01 -0.19 7.14
C ARG A 101 1.17 -0.10 6.15
N GLY A 102 2.41 -0.11 6.62
CA GLY A 102 3.62 -0.01 5.80
C GLY A 102 3.98 1.44 5.44
N PRO A 103 5.00 1.66 4.60
CA PRO A 103 5.48 2.99 4.31
C PRO A 103 4.52 3.75 3.41
N ASP A 104 4.53 5.08 3.55
CA ASP A 104 4.00 6.04 2.57
C ASP A 104 2.54 5.74 2.15
N VAL A 105 1.73 5.38 3.15
CA VAL A 105 0.32 4.97 2.99
C VAL A 105 -0.44 5.99 2.15
N MET A 106 -0.30 7.29 2.41
CA MET A 106 -1.00 8.34 1.66
C MET A 106 -0.74 8.28 0.15
N VAL A 107 0.51 8.12 -0.27
CA VAL A 107 0.87 8.05 -1.70
C VAL A 107 0.32 6.78 -2.33
N ARG A 108 0.38 5.63 -1.62
CA ARG A 108 -0.19 4.35 -2.09
C ARG A 108 -1.70 4.43 -2.24
N GLU A 109 -2.36 5.12 -1.31
CA GLU A 109 -3.80 5.35 -1.31
C GLU A 109 -4.22 6.31 -2.42
N VAL A 110 -3.52 7.42 -2.63
CA VAL A 110 -3.74 8.32 -3.79
C VAL A 110 -3.60 7.54 -5.09
N ARG A 111 -2.52 6.76 -5.20
CA ARG A 111 -2.28 5.89 -6.35
C ARG A 111 -3.47 4.96 -6.58
N ARG A 112 -3.91 4.22 -5.55
CA ARG A 112 -5.01 3.26 -5.69
C ARG A 112 -6.36 3.93 -6.02
N ASN A 113 -6.70 5.03 -5.36
CA ASN A 113 -8.06 5.58 -5.42
C ASN A 113 -8.24 6.64 -6.53
N LEU A 114 -7.21 7.41 -6.85
CA LEU A 114 -7.33 8.58 -7.74
C LEU A 114 -6.67 8.37 -9.11
N CYS A 115 -5.63 7.54 -9.18
CA CYS A 115 -4.82 7.35 -10.38
C CYS A 115 -4.99 5.97 -11.03
N ALA A 116 -6.03 5.20 -10.66
CA ALA A 116 -6.25 3.85 -11.19
C ALA A 116 -6.41 3.77 -12.72
N GLY A 117 -6.69 4.90 -13.39
CA GLY A 117 -6.81 5.02 -14.85
C GLY A 117 -5.52 5.39 -15.58
N ASP A 118 -4.38 5.49 -14.87
CA ASP A 118 -3.10 5.82 -15.46
C ASP A 118 -2.62 4.73 -16.44
N SER A 119 -2.56 5.09 -17.72
CA SER A 119 -2.23 4.19 -18.81
C SER A 119 -0.77 3.74 -18.84
N THR A 120 0.11 4.41 -18.07
CA THR A 120 1.51 4.03 -17.95
C THR A 120 1.70 2.77 -17.09
N TRP A 121 0.67 2.33 -16.35
CA TRP A 121 0.76 1.18 -15.47
C TRP A 121 0.52 -0.13 -16.24
N LYS A 122 1.61 -0.85 -16.48
CA LYS A 122 1.55 -2.22 -17.00
C LYS A 122 1.32 -3.18 -15.82
N HIS A 123 0.25 -3.96 -15.91
CA HIS A 123 -0.21 -4.97 -14.94
C HIS A 123 -0.83 -4.40 -13.65
N ARG A 124 -2.09 -4.77 -13.41
CA ARG A 124 -3.06 -4.06 -12.55
C ARG A 124 -3.02 -4.46 -11.06
N LEU A 125 -2.04 -5.24 -10.63
CA LEU A 125 -1.81 -5.53 -9.21
C LEU A 125 -0.56 -4.78 -8.76
N LEU A 126 -0.66 -4.07 -7.64
CA LEU A 126 0.37 -3.18 -7.12
C LEU A 126 1.55 -4.00 -6.56
N ASP A 127 2.36 -4.60 -7.43
CA ASP A 127 3.65 -5.19 -7.08
C ASP A 127 4.52 -4.07 -6.52
N THR A 128 4.44 -3.92 -5.20
CA THR A 128 5.03 -2.82 -4.46
C THR A 128 6.03 -3.30 -3.43
N TYR A 129 6.13 -4.62 -3.24
CA TYR A 129 7.09 -5.23 -2.35
C TYR A 129 7.93 -6.24 -3.12
N ASP A 130 9.24 -6.03 -3.09
CA ASP A 130 10.25 -6.95 -3.59
C ASP A 130 10.72 -7.81 -2.41
N THR A 131 10.33 -9.08 -2.45
CA THR A 131 10.67 -10.07 -1.42
C THR A 131 12.14 -10.45 -1.43
N GLU A 132 12.83 -10.38 -2.58
CA GLU A 132 14.24 -10.75 -2.67
C GLU A 132 15.14 -9.72 -1.97
N SER A 133 14.81 -8.44 -2.13
CA SER A 133 15.62 -7.35 -1.57
C SER A 133 15.07 -6.73 -0.28
N ASP A 134 13.91 -7.21 0.22
CA ASP A 134 13.14 -6.64 1.33
C ASP A 134 12.89 -5.13 1.16
N ARG A 135 12.35 -4.76 -0.01
CA ARG A 135 12.12 -3.36 -0.39
C ARG A 135 10.69 -3.08 -0.78
N TYR A 136 10.20 -1.94 -0.32
CA TYR A 136 8.96 -1.36 -0.81
C TYR A 136 9.28 -0.37 -1.93
N SER A 137 8.71 -0.57 -3.13
CA SER A 137 8.87 0.34 -4.28
C SER A 137 7.50 0.83 -4.74
N ILE A 138 7.25 2.12 -4.54
CA ILE A 138 6.01 2.77 -4.97
C ILE A 138 6.28 3.43 -6.29
N ALA A 139 5.78 2.82 -7.36
CA ALA A 139 5.87 3.36 -8.71
C ALA A 139 5.22 4.75 -8.80
N PRO A 140 5.73 5.64 -9.67
CA PRO A 140 5.14 6.95 -9.89
C PRO A 140 3.66 6.87 -10.29
N CYS A 141 2.89 7.83 -9.80
CA CYS A 141 1.56 8.11 -10.29
C CYS A 141 1.43 9.58 -10.65
N TYR A 142 0.54 9.84 -11.60
CA TYR A 142 0.39 11.13 -12.24
C TYR A 142 -1.03 11.64 -11.99
N TRP A 143 -1.15 12.93 -11.71
CA TRP A 143 -2.43 13.64 -11.64
C TRP A 143 -2.30 14.98 -12.34
N ASP A 144 -3.39 15.39 -12.99
CA ASP A 144 -3.49 16.63 -13.75
C ASP A 144 -4.58 17.54 -13.14
N GLU A 145 -4.80 18.70 -13.75
CA GLU A 145 -5.80 19.68 -13.32
C GLU A 145 -7.22 19.11 -13.29
N SER A 146 -7.54 18.10 -14.12
CA SER A 146 -8.85 17.44 -14.08
C SER A 146 -9.03 16.66 -12.78
N VAL A 147 -8.00 15.90 -12.38
CA VAL A 147 -8.00 15.19 -11.10
C VAL A 147 -8.08 16.18 -9.93
N LEU A 148 -7.33 17.29 -9.97
CA LEU A 148 -7.40 18.33 -8.94
C LEU A 148 -8.80 18.95 -8.84
N GLY A 149 -9.43 19.30 -9.97
CA GLY A 149 -10.78 19.86 -10.00
C GLY A 149 -11.81 18.92 -9.41
N ARG A 150 -11.75 17.62 -9.77
CA ARG A 150 -12.60 16.59 -9.18
C ARG A 150 -12.41 16.48 -7.67
N VAL A 151 -11.15 16.49 -7.22
CA VAL A 151 -10.81 16.38 -5.81
C VAL A 151 -11.31 17.57 -4.98
N LYS A 152 -11.15 18.80 -5.48
CA LYS A 152 -11.68 19.99 -4.81
C LYS A 152 -13.19 19.88 -4.59
N HIS A 153 -13.92 19.49 -5.64
CA HIS A 153 -15.36 19.26 -5.53
C HIS A 153 -15.71 18.17 -4.51
N LEU A 154 -14.98 17.04 -4.49
CA LEU A 154 -15.21 15.97 -3.51
C LEU A 154 -15.01 16.44 -2.07
N LEU A 155 -14.07 17.35 -1.81
CA LEU A 155 -13.81 17.89 -0.48
C LEU A 155 -14.90 18.85 0.01
N GLU A 156 -15.71 19.41 -0.90
CA GLU A 156 -16.86 20.26 -0.56
C GLU A 156 -18.10 19.45 -0.14
N LEU A 157 -18.13 18.15 -0.44
CA LEU A 157 -19.26 17.28 -0.12
C LEU A 157 -19.40 17.02 1.39
N SER A 158 -20.64 16.89 1.84
CA SER A 158 -20.95 16.32 3.16
C SER A 158 -20.38 14.90 3.30
N ASP A 159 -20.26 14.40 4.54
CA ASP A 159 -19.75 13.05 4.77
C ASP A 159 -20.66 11.98 4.13
N GLU A 160 -21.96 12.21 4.14
CA GLU A 160 -22.98 11.35 3.55
C GLU A 160 -22.89 11.31 2.01
N GLU A 161 -22.70 12.47 1.38
CA GLU A 161 -22.52 12.56 -0.07
C GLU A 161 -21.17 11.95 -0.49
N PHE A 162 -20.11 12.24 0.26
CA PHE A 162 -18.79 11.68 0.02
C PHE A 162 -18.82 10.14 0.13
N ALA A 163 -19.49 9.60 1.15
CA ALA A 163 -19.66 8.16 1.34
C ALA A 163 -20.34 7.49 0.13
N LYS A 164 -21.38 8.10 -0.45
CA LYS A 164 -22.05 7.58 -1.66
C LYS A 164 -21.12 7.48 -2.87
N VAL A 165 -20.18 8.41 -2.99
CA VAL A 165 -19.19 8.38 -4.08
C VAL A 165 -18.17 7.27 -3.84
N TYR A 166 -17.59 7.23 -2.63
CA TYR A 166 -16.45 6.39 -2.30
C TYR A 166 -16.78 4.94 -1.94
N TYR A 167 -17.89 4.69 -1.26
CA TYR A 167 -18.26 3.34 -0.87
C TYR A 167 -18.96 2.61 -2.03
N TYR A 168 -18.67 1.31 -2.11
CA TYR A 168 -19.29 0.42 -3.09
C TYR A 168 -20.73 0.05 -2.71
N ALA A 169 -21.02 0.04 -1.41
CA ALA A 169 -22.32 -0.28 -0.82
C ALA A 169 -22.60 0.64 0.37
N PRO A 170 -23.88 0.92 0.70
CA PRO A 170 -24.24 1.63 1.91
C PRO A 170 -23.70 0.89 3.14
N PRO A 171 -23.04 1.59 4.08
CA PRO A 171 -22.63 0.98 5.33
C PRO A 171 -23.84 0.91 6.27
N VAL A 172 -23.81 -0.02 7.23
CA VAL A 172 -24.76 -0.03 8.36
C VAL A 172 -24.71 1.30 9.11
N GLN A 173 -23.50 1.79 9.38
CA GLN A 173 -23.26 3.10 9.96
C GLN A 173 -22.10 3.80 9.26
N ILE A 174 -22.23 5.10 9.04
CA ILE A 174 -21.14 5.92 8.52
C ILE A 174 -20.08 6.07 9.61
N ASP A 175 -18.89 5.54 9.35
CA ASP A 175 -17.70 5.81 10.15
C ASP A 175 -17.08 7.15 9.72
N HIS A 176 -17.37 8.21 10.48
CA HIS A 176 -16.83 9.55 10.23
C HIS A 176 -15.30 9.64 10.34
N ASN A 177 -14.65 8.80 11.15
CA ASN A 177 -13.19 8.78 11.22
C ASN A 177 -12.61 8.19 9.94
N TYR A 178 -13.23 7.13 9.42
CA TYR A 178 -12.82 6.57 8.13
C TYR A 178 -13.12 7.53 6.96
N ILE A 179 -14.24 8.28 6.99
CA ILE A 179 -14.50 9.34 6.00
C ILE A 179 -13.44 10.45 6.08
N ARG A 180 -13.06 10.90 7.28
CA ARG A 180 -11.97 11.88 7.45
C ARG A 180 -10.65 11.35 6.91
N TYR A 181 -10.34 10.07 7.16
CA TYR A 181 -9.17 9.41 6.58
C TYR A 181 -9.22 9.41 5.04
N LEU A 182 -10.34 9.01 4.43
CA LEU A 182 -10.51 9.05 2.97
C LEU A 182 -10.41 10.48 2.42
N LYS A 183 -11.00 11.47 3.08
CA LYS A 183 -10.87 12.89 2.72
C LYS A 183 -9.42 13.35 2.80
N SER A 184 -8.62 12.88 3.77
CA SER A 184 -7.18 13.19 3.84
C SER A 184 -6.40 12.61 2.65
N ILE A 185 -6.72 11.39 2.20
CA ILE A 185 -6.13 10.79 0.99
C ILE A 185 -6.42 11.66 -0.22
N VAL A 186 -7.66 12.14 -0.32
CA VAL A 186 -8.10 13.01 -1.42
C VAL A 186 -7.46 14.40 -1.33
N GLY A 187 -7.36 14.97 -0.13
CA GLY A 187 -6.71 16.25 0.15
C GLY A 187 -5.21 16.26 -0.11
N TYR A 188 -4.55 15.11 -0.04
CA TYR A 188 -3.11 14.99 -0.30
C TYR A 188 -2.69 15.62 -1.64
N ILE A 189 -3.46 15.43 -2.71
CA ILE A 189 -3.10 16.01 -4.02
C ILE A 189 -3.36 17.52 -4.10
N VAL A 190 -4.19 18.08 -3.22
CA VAL A 190 -4.38 19.54 -3.11
C VAL A 190 -3.17 20.17 -2.45
N GLU A 191 -2.63 19.53 -1.41
CA GLU A 191 -1.39 19.94 -0.74
C GLU A 191 -0.16 19.71 -1.63
N HIS A 192 -0.22 18.72 -2.53
CA HIS A 192 0.83 18.35 -3.46
C HIS A 192 0.35 18.39 -4.92
N PRO A 193 0.01 19.57 -5.47
CA PRO A 193 -0.62 19.69 -6.80
C PRO A 193 0.31 19.23 -7.93
N ASN A 194 1.62 19.37 -7.75
CA ASN A 194 2.61 18.90 -8.72
C ASN A 194 3.17 17.53 -8.33
N TRP A 195 2.68 16.47 -8.96
CA TRP A 195 3.14 15.08 -8.74
C TRP A 195 4.65 14.90 -8.90
N LYS A 196 5.33 15.75 -9.70
CA LYS A 196 6.80 15.69 -9.88
C LYS A 196 7.56 15.97 -8.59
N ASN A 197 6.94 16.65 -7.62
CA ASN A 197 7.53 16.87 -6.30
C ASN A 197 7.44 15.60 -5.43
N VAL A 198 6.41 14.79 -5.64
CA VAL A 198 6.21 13.51 -4.93
C VAL A 198 7.09 12.41 -5.56
N PHE A 199 7.22 12.42 -6.88
CA PHE A 199 8.07 11.52 -7.67
C PHE A 199 9.11 12.30 -8.50
N PRO A 200 10.21 12.78 -7.88
CA PRO A 200 11.26 13.53 -8.58
C PRO A 200 11.83 12.74 -9.75
N ASN A 201 11.89 13.38 -10.92
CA ASN A 201 12.36 12.77 -12.17
C ASN A 201 11.58 11.51 -12.61
N GLY A 202 10.33 11.35 -12.13
CA GLY A 202 9.54 10.16 -12.41
C GLY A 202 10.13 8.88 -11.80
N LYS A 203 10.92 9.00 -10.73
CA LYS A 203 11.49 7.84 -10.03
C LYS A 203 10.52 7.28 -8.98
N PRO A 204 10.51 5.96 -8.77
CA PRO A 204 9.77 5.34 -7.67
C PRO A 204 10.23 5.87 -6.30
N ARG A 205 9.33 5.78 -5.31
CA ARG A 205 9.67 6.01 -3.90
C ARG A 205 10.01 4.68 -3.26
N GLU A 206 11.27 4.54 -2.87
CA GLU A 206 11.82 3.28 -2.37
C GLU A 206 12.06 3.34 -0.87
N PHE A 207 11.71 2.25 -0.19
CA PHE A 207 11.83 2.07 1.25
C PHE A 207 12.50 0.73 1.54
N LYS A 208 13.36 0.72 2.56
CA LYS A 208 13.96 -0.50 3.10
C LYS A 208 13.56 -0.67 4.55
N ARG A 209 13.45 -1.92 5.00
CA ARG A 209 13.30 -2.20 6.41
C ARG A 209 14.61 -1.93 7.15
N ILE A 210 14.53 -1.35 8.33
CA ILE A 210 15.68 -1.17 9.23
C ILE A 210 15.59 -2.21 10.38
N PRO A 211 16.68 -2.44 11.15
CA PRO A 211 16.74 -3.57 12.09
C PRO A 211 15.65 -3.64 13.16
N ASN A 212 15.01 -2.51 13.51
CA ASN A 212 13.90 -2.48 14.46
C ASN A 212 12.53 -2.87 13.84
N GLY A 213 12.49 -3.15 12.54
CA GLY A 213 11.29 -3.50 11.78
C GLY A 213 10.62 -2.34 11.04
N ASP A 214 11.01 -1.09 11.29
CA ASP A 214 10.43 0.09 10.66
C ASP A 214 10.90 0.27 9.20
N TRP A 215 10.22 1.15 8.47
CA TRP A 215 10.54 1.50 7.09
C TRP A 215 11.28 2.83 7.01
N MET A 216 12.36 2.85 6.22
CA MET A 216 13.13 4.07 5.96
C MET A 216 13.27 4.31 4.45
N ALA A 217 13.01 5.56 4.03
CA ALA A 217 13.20 5.97 2.64
C ALA A 217 14.68 5.88 2.23
N ILE A 218 14.97 5.25 1.10
CA ILE A 218 16.36 5.06 0.63
C ILE A 218 17.07 6.39 0.36
N SER A 219 16.33 7.41 -0.08
CA SER A 219 16.86 8.77 -0.25
C SER A 219 17.41 9.35 1.06
N MET A 220 16.78 9.07 2.20
CA MET A 220 17.23 9.51 3.52
C MET A 220 18.46 8.73 3.99
N VAL A 221 18.52 7.42 3.75
CA VAL A 221 19.68 6.56 4.04
C VAL A 221 20.95 7.06 3.34
N ALA A 222 20.84 7.36 2.04
CA ALA A 222 21.96 7.86 1.27
C ALA A 222 22.47 9.22 1.80
N THR A 223 21.59 9.99 2.45
CA THR A 223 21.92 11.28 3.03
C THR A 223 22.60 11.10 4.39
N GLU A 224 22.11 10.20 5.25
CA GLU A 224 22.76 9.84 6.52
C GLU A 224 24.15 9.26 6.31
N ASP A 225 24.33 8.38 5.32
CA ASP A 225 25.63 7.82 4.97
C ASP A 225 26.60 8.89 4.46
N ARG A 226 26.12 9.84 3.65
CA ARG A 226 26.95 10.97 3.18
C ARG A 226 27.34 11.88 4.33
N VAL A 227 26.41 12.23 5.21
CA VAL A 227 26.68 13.07 6.40
C VAL A 227 27.63 12.37 7.36
N SER A 228 27.45 11.07 7.59
CA SER A 228 28.34 10.25 8.41
C SER A 228 29.75 10.16 7.83
N ARG A 229 29.87 9.89 6.52
CA ARG A 229 31.17 9.90 5.82
C ARG A 229 31.83 11.27 5.86
N PHE A 230 31.09 12.35 5.65
CA PHE A 230 31.60 13.71 5.72
C PHE A 230 32.11 14.05 7.13
N ARG A 231 31.35 13.70 8.19
CA ARG A 231 31.78 13.85 9.58
C ARG A 231 33.04 13.04 9.91
N SER A 232 33.14 11.82 9.38
CA SER A 232 34.32 10.97 9.52
C SER A 232 35.55 11.56 8.82
N GLN A 233 35.37 12.08 7.60
CA GLN A 233 36.43 12.78 6.85
C GLN A 233 36.89 14.04 7.57
N LEU A 234 35.97 14.86 8.09
CA LEU A 234 36.30 16.03 8.90
C LEU A 234 37.09 15.64 10.16
N LYS A 235 36.67 14.62 10.90
CA LYS A 235 37.43 14.12 12.06
C LYS A 235 38.86 13.71 11.69
N ARG A 236 39.05 13.01 10.57
CA ARG A 236 40.38 12.63 10.07
C ARG A 236 41.22 13.85 9.70
N PHE A 237 40.62 14.84 9.05
CA PHE A 237 41.29 16.09 8.67
C PHE A 237 41.75 16.89 9.90
N PHE A 238 40.87 17.09 10.90
CA PHE A 238 41.23 17.76 12.15
C PHE A 238 42.33 17.01 12.92
N ASN A 239 42.26 15.68 13.00
CA ASN A 239 43.31 14.88 13.64
C ASN A 239 44.66 14.99 12.90
N CYS A 240 44.65 15.14 11.57
CA CYS A 240 45.86 15.37 10.78
C CYS A 240 46.49 16.74 11.10
N ILE A 241 45.67 17.80 11.15
CA ILE A 241 46.13 19.15 11.51
C ILE A 241 46.73 19.18 12.92
N VAL A 242 46.08 18.55 13.89
CA VAL A 242 46.58 18.47 15.27
C VAL A 242 47.95 17.76 15.30
N ARG A 243 48.08 16.61 14.62
CA ARG A 243 49.37 15.89 14.53
C ARG A 243 50.47 16.72 13.86
N LEU A 244 50.14 17.47 12.81
CA LEU A 244 51.10 18.35 12.14
C LEU A 244 51.54 19.50 13.05
N LYS A 245 50.63 20.12 13.81
CA LYS A 245 50.97 21.14 14.82
C LYS A 245 51.89 20.58 15.91
N PHE A 246 51.61 19.39 16.45
CA PHE A 246 52.47 18.74 17.45
C PHE A 246 53.86 18.39 16.88
N LYS A 247 53.92 17.93 15.63
CA LYS A 247 55.20 17.61 14.97
C LYS A 247 56.04 18.86 14.73
N MET A 248 55.43 19.97 14.29
CA MET A 248 56.14 21.25 14.14
C MET A 248 56.63 21.80 15.49
N LEU A 249 55.80 21.76 16.55
CA LEU A 249 56.21 22.19 17.89
C LEU A 249 57.37 21.34 18.45
N SER A 250 57.39 20.03 18.16
CA SER A 250 58.50 19.15 18.56
C SER A 250 59.81 19.42 17.81
N MET A 251 59.75 20.02 16.61
CA MET A 251 60.94 20.42 15.84
C MET A 251 61.53 21.76 16.30
N TYR A 252 60.75 22.61 16.96
CA TYR A 252 61.21 23.91 17.48
C TYR A 252 61.81 23.81 18.90
N HIS A 253 61.72 22.65 19.56
CA HIS A 253 62.26 22.41 20.91
C HIS A 253 63.43 21.42 20.95
N ARG A 254 64.16 21.27 19.85
CA ARG A 254 65.46 20.58 19.78
C ARG A 254 66.52 21.53 19.25
#